data_AF-A0AAW1S8S5-F1
#
_entry.id   AF-A0AAW1S8S5-F1
#
_cell.length_a   1.000
_cell.length_b   1.000
_cell.length_c   1.000
_cell.angle_alpha   90.00
_cell.angle_beta   90.00
_cell.angle_gamma   90.00
#
_symmetry.space_group_name_H-M   'P 1'
#
loop_
_entity.id
_entity.type
_entity.pdbx_description
1 polymer ?
#
loop_
_entity_poly.entity_id
_entity_poly.type
_entity_poly.pdbx_seq_one_letter_code
_entity_poly.pdbx_strand_id
1 'polypeptide(L)'
;MAPGEVTDAMLLLDSPYPASGSVVVINQTSQLVDATLRPVPLSEVYVHHWGSSGKFVQGSGAELRGARDRAPLKWPLAMVVDGESVIDTKFRMANIELINTIGVAKENLSACLECHCPDDPNRGSFLCCASRTCPTEAPPVSVDYFIEYNVTYRALGEQDKEVKPVDFFLFDVTGGVFEYQIVAPEGPNTTHSKVRHEVIDGACPQKKDFNIVRCTGHQHVGSKCISMYNEDTHELICRSCPVYGTEKGEPGNEDGYVVKMTDDDLATPYKIAPGTRVRLESLYQNDKRLLGAMGLMVVLVSDTAPCPSRGPYGVHGFPGYVSHETAIDGVVF
;
A
#
# COMPACT_ATOMS: atom_id res chain seq x y z
N MET A 1 20.52 -7.43 5.61
CA MET A 1 20.43 -6.06 6.19
C MET A 1 21.21 -5.99 7.49
N ALA A 2 22.01 -4.95 7.70
CA ALA A 2 22.65 -4.59 8.97
C ALA A 2 21.66 -3.88 9.92
N PRO A 3 21.89 -3.89 11.24
CA PRO A 3 21.06 -3.17 12.22
C PRO A 3 20.91 -1.69 11.87
N GLY A 4 19.70 -1.15 11.95
CA GLY A 4 19.40 0.24 11.61
C GLY A 4 19.41 0.56 10.11
N GLU A 5 19.79 -0.37 9.23
CA GLU A 5 19.85 -0.16 7.78
C GLU A 5 18.44 -0.12 7.16
N VAL A 6 18.28 0.77 6.19
CA VAL A 6 17.13 0.85 5.29
C VAL A 6 17.53 0.25 3.95
N THR A 7 16.76 -0.72 3.49
CA THR A 7 16.94 -1.35 2.18
C THR A 7 15.72 -1.10 1.34
N ASP A 8 15.93 -0.43 0.21
CA ASP A 8 14.94 -0.24 -0.86
C ASP A 8 15.37 -1.09 -2.06
N ALA A 9 14.55 -2.08 -2.40
CA ALA A 9 14.87 -3.08 -3.41
C ALA A 9 13.75 -3.19 -4.46
N MET A 10 14.17 -3.39 -5.72
CA MET A 10 13.29 -3.81 -6.81
C MET A 10 13.52 -5.30 -7.07
N LEU A 11 12.49 -6.11 -6.84
CA LEU A 11 12.55 -7.56 -6.97
C LEU A 11 11.71 -8.00 -8.16
N LEU A 12 12.26 -8.92 -8.96
CA LEU A 12 11.49 -9.63 -9.97
C LEU A 12 10.90 -10.88 -9.34
N LEU A 13 9.58 -10.88 -9.11
CA LEU A 13 8.87 -12.02 -8.54
C LEU A 13 8.50 -13.04 -9.62
N ASP A 14 8.48 -14.32 -9.28
CA ASP A 14 7.92 -15.33 -10.18
C ASP A 14 6.39 -15.21 -10.28
N SER A 15 5.86 -15.41 -11.48
CA SER A 15 4.41 -15.43 -11.66
C SER A 15 3.86 -16.73 -11.09
N PRO A 16 2.91 -16.70 -10.13
CA PRO A 16 2.25 -17.90 -9.65
C PRO A 16 1.15 -18.41 -10.60
N TYR A 17 0.85 -17.66 -11.67
CA TYR A 17 -0.25 -17.93 -12.58
C TYR A 17 0.21 -18.68 -13.86
N PRO A 18 -0.71 -19.39 -14.54
CA PRO A 18 -0.43 -19.97 -15.85
C PRO A 18 -0.01 -18.89 -16.85
N ALA A 19 0.89 -19.21 -17.76
CA ALA A 19 1.36 -18.28 -18.80
C ALA A 19 0.30 -17.96 -19.88
N SER A 20 -0.80 -18.71 -19.93
CA SER A 20 -1.86 -18.55 -20.92
C SER A 20 -3.24 -18.64 -20.28
N GLY A 21 -4.17 -17.84 -20.79
CA GLY A 21 -5.54 -17.78 -20.30
C GLY A 21 -5.68 -16.96 -19.02
N SER A 22 -6.92 -16.70 -18.63
CA SER A 22 -7.22 -15.86 -17.47
C SER A 22 -7.60 -16.70 -16.25
N VAL A 23 -7.31 -16.16 -15.08
CA VAL A 23 -7.68 -16.77 -13.80
C VAL A 23 -8.48 -15.80 -12.94
N VAL A 24 -9.35 -16.37 -12.11
CA VAL A 24 -9.99 -15.70 -10.99
C VAL A 24 -9.18 -15.96 -9.74
N VAL A 25 -8.69 -14.90 -9.11
CA VAL A 25 -8.03 -14.96 -7.81
C VAL A 25 -9.08 -15.18 -6.73
N ILE A 26 -8.86 -16.21 -5.90
CA ILE A 26 -9.74 -16.59 -4.78
C ILE A 26 -9.17 -16.05 -3.47
N ASN A 27 -7.87 -16.21 -3.25
CA ASN A 27 -7.19 -15.74 -2.05
C ASN A 27 -5.73 -15.40 -2.34
N GLN A 28 -5.19 -14.43 -1.62
CA GLN A 28 -3.79 -13.99 -1.69
C GLN A 28 -3.30 -13.68 -0.29
N THR A 29 -2.17 -14.26 0.08
CA THR A 29 -1.48 -13.93 1.33
C THR A 29 -0.03 -13.62 1.02
N SER A 30 0.54 -12.64 1.69
CA SER A 30 1.98 -12.36 1.64
C SER A 30 2.52 -12.06 3.03
N GLN A 31 3.79 -12.39 3.25
CA GLN A 31 4.49 -12.08 4.49
C GLN A 31 6.01 -12.04 4.30
N LEU A 32 6.69 -11.43 5.27
CA LEU A 32 8.14 -11.47 5.40
C LEU A 32 8.53 -12.63 6.34
N VAL A 33 9.45 -13.48 5.89
CA VAL A 33 9.98 -14.61 6.65
C VAL A 33 11.51 -14.60 6.68
N ASP A 34 12.09 -15.26 7.67
CA ASP A 34 13.54 -15.49 7.73
C ASP A 34 13.96 -16.74 6.92
N ALA A 35 15.26 -17.05 6.93
CA ALA A 35 15.82 -18.22 6.23
C ALA A 35 15.26 -19.58 6.71
N THR A 36 14.54 -19.61 7.84
CA THR A 36 13.88 -20.81 8.38
C THR A 36 12.37 -20.84 8.08
N LEU A 37 11.88 -19.90 7.27
CA LEU A 37 10.46 -19.68 6.96
C LEU A 37 9.62 -19.27 8.17
N ARG A 38 10.26 -18.74 9.21
CA ARG A 38 9.55 -18.19 10.37
C ARG A 38 9.08 -16.77 10.03
N PRO A 39 7.81 -16.42 10.28
CA PRO A 39 7.33 -15.04 10.18
C PRO A 39 8.16 -14.12 11.08
N VAL A 40 8.60 -12.98 10.53
CA VAL A 40 9.44 -12.01 11.23
C VAL A 40 8.56 -10.90 11.82
N PRO A 41 8.74 -10.48 13.08
CA PRO A 41 7.94 -9.41 13.69
C PRO A 41 8.41 -8.00 13.26
N LEU A 42 7.51 -7.00 13.32
CA LEU A 42 7.79 -5.61 12.88
C LEU A 42 8.84 -4.92 13.76
N SER A 43 9.01 -5.42 14.99
CA SER A 43 10.07 -5.03 15.91
C SER A 43 11.46 -5.55 15.54
N GLU A 44 11.57 -6.48 14.58
CA GLU A 44 12.86 -6.91 13.99
C GLU A 44 13.08 -6.23 12.64
N VAL A 45 12.06 -6.25 11.78
CA VAL A 45 12.07 -5.56 10.48
C VAL A 45 10.72 -4.94 10.21
N TYR A 46 10.74 -3.62 10.07
CA TYR A 46 9.58 -2.86 9.65
C TYR A 46 9.50 -2.85 8.12
N VAL A 47 8.33 -3.16 7.59
CA VAL A 47 8.03 -3.01 6.15
C VAL A 47 7.50 -1.58 5.99
N HIS A 48 8.33 -0.69 5.47
CA HIS A 48 7.97 0.72 5.29
C HIS A 48 6.94 0.85 4.18
N HIS A 49 7.28 0.33 2.99
CA HIS A 49 6.30 0.06 1.95
C HIS A 49 6.64 -1.20 1.15
N TRP A 50 5.62 -1.73 0.49
CA TRP A 50 5.76 -2.81 -0.48
C TRP A 50 4.64 -2.71 -1.49
N GLY A 51 4.96 -2.44 -2.76
CA GLY A 51 4.02 -2.48 -3.88
C GLY A 51 4.47 -3.40 -5.01
N SER A 52 3.52 -4.01 -5.70
CA SER A 52 3.77 -4.74 -6.96
C SER A 52 2.83 -4.26 -8.04
N SER A 53 3.33 -4.18 -9.27
CA SER A 53 2.52 -3.96 -10.47
C SER A 53 1.69 -5.19 -10.84
N GLY A 54 2.07 -6.36 -10.31
CA GLY A 54 1.38 -7.62 -10.51
C GLY A 54 0.21 -7.77 -9.54
N LYS A 55 -0.94 -8.19 -10.06
CA LYS A 55 -2.14 -8.56 -9.28
C LYS A 55 -1.95 -9.84 -8.43
N PHE A 56 -0.77 -10.08 -7.86
CA PHE A 56 -0.48 -11.23 -6.98
C PHE A 56 0.16 -10.86 -5.64
N VAL A 57 0.69 -9.64 -5.50
CA VAL A 57 0.99 -9.08 -4.19
C VAL A 57 0.34 -7.70 -4.12
N GLN A 58 -0.74 -7.60 -3.36
CA GLN A 58 -1.41 -6.33 -3.12
C GLN A 58 -1.16 -5.89 -1.70
N GLY A 59 -0.39 -4.81 -1.56
CA GLY A 59 -0.11 -4.22 -0.28
C GLY A 59 0.57 -2.87 -0.43
N SER A 60 0.77 -2.20 0.71
CA SER A 60 1.45 -0.92 0.70
C SER A 60 2.43 -0.73 1.86
N GLY A 61 2.47 -1.61 2.88
CA GLY A 61 3.52 -1.64 3.89
C GLY A 61 3.25 -2.60 5.07
N ALA A 62 3.53 -2.16 6.29
CA ALA A 62 3.44 -2.95 7.53
C ALA A 62 2.04 -3.55 7.79
N GLU A 63 0.98 -2.92 7.29
CA GLU A 63 -0.40 -3.36 7.45
C GLU A 63 -0.74 -4.68 6.74
N LEU A 64 0.17 -5.19 5.91
CA LEU A 64 0.00 -6.47 5.22
C LEU A 64 0.10 -7.67 6.15
N ARG A 65 0.67 -7.53 7.35
CA ARG A 65 0.86 -8.66 8.25
C ARG A 65 -0.45 -9.24 8.76
N GLY A 66 -1.49 -8.42 8.91
CA GLY A 66 -2.86 -8.84 9.21
C GLY A 66 -3.72 -9.16 7.98
N ALA A 67 -3.17 -9.15 6.76
CA ALA A 67 -3.92 -9.39 5.52
C ALA A 67 -4.17 -10.88 5.21
N ARG A 68 -3.67 -11.81 6.03
CA ARG A 68 -3.90 -13.26 5.86
C ARG A 68 -5.39 -13.65 5.84
N ASP A 69 -6.23 -12.83 6.47
CA ASP A 69 -7.67 -13.04 6.59
C ASP A 69 -8.47 -12.00 5.79
N ARG A 70 -7.92 -11.51 4.67
CA ARG A 70 -8.67 -10.59 3.80
C ARG A 70 -9.89 -11.30 3.23
N ALA A 71 -11.08 -10.75 3.48
CA ALA A 71 -12.31 -11.33 2.98
C ALA A 71 -12.30 -11.30 1.44
N PRO A 72 -12.79 -12.37 0.77
CA PRO A 72 -12.93 -12.37 -0.67
C PRO A 72 -13.92 -11.29 -1.12
N LEU A 73 -13.79 -10.86 -2.36
CA LEU A 73 -14.75 -9.93 -2.96
C LEU A 73 -16.12 -10.58 -3.08
N LYS A 74 -17.17 -9.78 -2.89
CA LYS A 74 -18.56 -10.25 -2.99
C LYS A 74 -18.86 -10.64 -4.43
N TRP A 75 -19.37 -11.85 -4.65
CA TRP A 75 -19.84 -12.29 -5.97
C TRP A 75 -20.83 -11.25 -6.57
N PRO A 76 -20.73 -10.90 -7.86
CA PRO A 76 -19.85 -11.49 -8.87
C PRO A 76 -18.50 -10.79 -9.08
N LEU A 77 -18.08 -9.94 -8.15
CA LEU A 77 -16.82 -9.22 -8.24
C LEU A 77 -15.64 -10.17 -8.02
N ALA A 78 -14.63 -10.06 -8.87
CA ALA A 78 -13.42 -10.85 -8.72
C ALA A 78 -12.20 -10.13 -9.28
N MET A 79 -11.05 -10.38 -8.67
CA MET A 79 -9.78 -10.00 -9.28
C MET A 79 -9.45 -11.01 -10.37
N VAL A 80 -9.36 -10.50 -11.60
CA VAL A 80 -9.03 -11.29 -12.79
C VAL A 80 -7.62 -10.95 -13.23
N VAL A 81 -6.82 -11.99 -13.46
CA VAL A 81 -5.46 -11.89 -13.99
C VAL A 81 -5.40 -12.62 -15.32
N ASP A 82 -4.88 -11.93 -16.34
CA ASP A 82 -4.55 -12.54 -17.62
C ASP A 82 -3.12 -13.09 -17.56
N GLY A 83 -2.97 -14.40 -17.75
CA GLY A 83 -1.68 -15.09 -17.74
C GLY A 83 -0.67 -14.53 -18.73
N GLU A 84 -1.13 -14.03 -19.88
CA GLU A 84 -0.25 -13.44 -20.89
C GLU A 84 0.33 -12.10 -20.42
N SER A 85 -0.44 -11.34 -19.62
CA SER A 85 -0.01 -10.05 -19.10
C SER A 85 1.13 -10.17 -18.08
N VAL A 86 1.19 -11.26 -17.33
CA VAL A 86 2.22 -11.49 -16.31
C VAL A 86 3.49 -12.16 -16.86
N ILE A 87 3.56 -12.40 -18.17
CA ILE A 87 4.82 -12.81 -18.83
C ILE A 87 5.80 -11.63 -18.86
N ASP A 88 5.29 -10.43 -19.13
CA ASP A 88 6.12 -9.23 -19.16
C ASP A 88 6.65 -8.93 -17.76
N THR A 89 7.98 -8.80 -17.69
CA THR A 89 8.73 -8.54 -16.47
C THR A 89 8.24 -7.30 -15.73
N LYS A 90 7.69 -6.30 -16.47
CA LYS A 90 7.12 -5.08 -15.86
C LYS A 90 5.98 -5.37 -14.90
N PHE A 91 5.20 -6.44 -15.10
CA PHE A 91 4.08 -6.85 -14.22
C PHE A 91 4.51 -7.81 -13.12
N ARG A 92 5.81 -8.11 -13.06
CA ARG A 92 6.42 -8.99 -12.05
C ARG A 92 7.37 -8.25 -11.12
N MET A 93 7.56 -6.95 -11.34
CA MET A 93 8.38 -6.11 -10.48
C MET A 93 7.62 -5.76 -9.20
N ALA A 94 8.28 -5.94 -8.06
CA ALA A 94 7.84 -5.48 -6.76
C ALA A 94 8.89 -4.57 -6.15
N ASN A 95 8.47 -3.40 -5.70
CA ASN A 95 9.29 -2.53 -4.86
C ASN A 95 9.02 -2.86 -3.39
N ILE A 96 10.08 -3.00 -2.61
CA ILE A 96 9.99 -3.23 -1.17
C ILE A 96 11.03 -2.38 -0.45
N GLU A 97 10.57 -1.61 0.53
CA GLU A 97 11.43 -0.91 1.47
C GLU A 97 11.29 -1.51 2.87
N LEU A 98 12.42 -1.96 3.39
CA LEU A 98 12.55 -2.57 4.70
C LEU A 98 13.46 -1.71 5.58
N ILE A 99 13.11 -1.62 6.86
CA ILE A 99 13.91 -0.94 7.88
C ILE A 99 14.26 -1.98 8.95
N ASN A 100 15.56 -2.24 9.13
CA ASN A 100 16.02 -3.13 10.17
C ASN A 100 15.98 -2.41 11.52
N THR A 101 15.05 -2.83 12.39
CA THR A 101 14.80 -2.20 13.69
C THR A 101 15.54 -2.89 14.84
N ILE A 102 16.32 -3.95 14.57
CA ILE A 102 17.14 -4.63 15.58
C ILE A 102 18.16 -3.65 16.15
N GLY A 103 18.19 -3.54 17.48
CA GLY A 103 19.14 -2.68 18.20
C GLY A 103 18.88 -1.18 18.09
N VAL A 104 17.80 -0.76 17.43
CA VAL A 104 17.35 0.63 17.42
C VAL A 104 16.76 0.95 18.79
N ALA A 105 17.31 1.97 19.46
CA ALA A 105 16.82 2.41 20.76
C ALA A 105 15.35 2.87 20.67
N LYS A 106 14.57 2.63 21.72
CA LYS A 106 13.11 2.90 21.73
C LYS A 106 12.79 4.36 21.41
N GLU A 107 13.61 5.28 21.91
CA GLU A 107 13.53 6.72 21.67
C GLU A 107 13.79 7.11 20.20
N ASN A 108 14.54 6.30 19.46
CA ASN A 108 14.88 6.53 18.06
C ASN A 108 13.98 5.76 17.10
N LEU A 109 13.18 4.81 17.60
CA LEU A 109 12.34 3.95 16.77
C LEU A 109 11.38 4.76 15.89
N SER A 110 10.65 5.72 16.44
CA SER A 110 9.71 6.56 15.66
C SER A 110 10.42 7.29 14.51
N ALA A 111 11.55 7.93 14.82
CA ALA A 111 12.36 8.63 13.81
C ALA A 111 12.86 7.67 12.72
N CYS A 112 13.18 6.43 13.10
CA CYS A 112 13.60 5.40 12.16
C CYS A 112 12.47 4.94 11.24
N LEU A 113 11.29 4.65 11.80
CA LEU A 113 10.09 4.25 11.05
C LEU A 113 9.58 5.35 10.12
N GLU A 114 9.89 6.60 10.43
CA GLU A 114 9.50 7.80 9.66
C GLU A 114 10.60 8.27 8.69
N CYS A 115 11.65 7.47 8.49
CA CYS A 115 12.75 7.80 7.58
C CYS A 115 13.39 9.18 7.87
N HIS A 116 13.54 9.54 9.15
CA HIS A 116 14.02 10.86 9.56
C HIS A 116 15.46 11.13 9.06
N CYS A 117 15.67 12.28 8.41
CA CYS A 117 16.99 12.74 7.99
C CYS A 117 17.77 13.35 9.17
N PRO A 118 18.96 12.83 9.53
CA PRO A 118 19.82 13.48 10.52
C PRO A 118 20.26 14.89 10.08
N ASP A 119 20.47 15.08 8.77
CA ASP A 119 20.97 16.33 8.19
C ASP A 119 19.89 17.41 8.06
N ASP A 120 18.61 17.03 8.13
CA ASP A 120 17.48 17.96 8.08
C ASP A 120 16.43 17.53 9.11
N PRO A 121 16.34 18.24 10.26
CA PRO A 121 15.39 17.91 11.32
C PRO A 121 13.93 18.01 10.86
N ASN A 122 13.67 18.57 9.67
CA ASN A 122 12.35 18.76 9.12
C ASN A 122 11.96 17.80 8.00
N ARG A 123 12.79 16.79 7.71
CA ARG A 123 12.59 15.92 6.56
C ARG A 123 12.51 14.44 6.95
N GLY A 124 11.44 13.81 6.50
CA GLY A 124 11.30 12.37 6.25
C GLY A 124 10.96 12.17 4.77
N SER A 125 11.14 10.97 4.23
CA SER A 125 10.89 10.70 2.81
C SER A 125 10.62 9.23 2.53
N PHE A 126 9.79 8.98 1.52
CA PHE A 126 9.43 7.67 0.98
C PHE A 126 10.60 6.76 0.57
N LEU A 127 11.78 7.33 0.26
CA LEU A 127 12.99 6.56 -0.12
C LEU A 127 14.06 6.59 0.97
N CYS A 128 13.69 7.09 2.15
CA CYS A 128 14.60 7.47 3.20
C CYS A 128 15.70 8.47 2.75
N CYS A 129 16.52 8.93 3.69
CA CYS A 129 17.57 9.92 3.41
C CYS A 129 18.85 9.23 2.94
N ALA A 130 19.82 9.99 2.40
CA ALA A 130 21.03 9.43 1.79
C ALA A 130 21.84 8.52 2.73
N SER A 131 21.78 8.73 4.05
CA SER A 131 22.42 7.86 5.03
C SER A 131 21.78 6.46 5.10
N ARG A 132 20.48 6.34 4.83
CA ARG A 132 19.69 5.08 4.90
C ARG A 132 19.94 4.27 6.18
N THR A 133 20.25 4.94 7.29
CA THR A 133 20.61 4.27 8.55
C THR A 133 20.09 5.03 9.76
N CYS A 134 19.57 4.28 10.73
CA CYS A 134 19.23 4.75 12.06
C CYS A 134 20.31 4.39 13.08
N PRO A 135 20.51 5.18 14.16
CA PRO A 135 21.42 4.80 15.24
C PRO A 135 21.02 3.46 15.89
N THR A 136 21.99 2.56 16.02
CA THR A 136 21.82 1.23 16.61
C THR A 136 22.98 0.91 17.56
N GLU A 137 22.67 0.20 18.64
CA GLU A 137 23.69 -0.34 19.57
C GLU A 137 24.02 -1.80 19.26
N ALA A 138 23.25 -2.46 18.39
CA ALA A 138 23.50 -3.84 18.03
C ALA A 138 24.75 -3.95 17.13
N PRO A 139 25.58 -5.00 17.34
CA PRO A 139 26.69 -5.27 16.43
C PRO A 139 26.16 -5.58 15.03
N PRO A 140 26.90 -5.24 13.96
CA PRO A 140 26.45 -5.50 12.60
C PRO A 140 26.29 -7.00 12.37
N VAL A 141 25.05 -7.42 12.17
CA VAL A 141 24.68 -8.78 11.76
C VAL A 141 23.87 -8.64 10.48
N SER A 142 24.29 -9.32 9.41
CA SER A 142 23.47 -9.43 8.21
C SER A 142 22.43 -10.51 8.41
N VAL A 143 21.16 -10.13 8.31
CA VAL A 143 20.04 -11.08 8.24
C VAL A 143 19.47 -11.04 6.83
N ASP A 144 19.21 -12.23 6.28
CA ASP A 144 18.51 -12.41 5.02
C ASP A 144 17.03 -12.62 5.29
N TYR A 145 16.19 -11.86 4.59
CA TYR A 145 14.75 -11.94 4.66
C TYR A 145 14.18 -12.33 3.30
N PHE A 146 13.06 -13.05 3.34
CA PHE A 146 12.39 -13.58 2.17
C PHE A 146 10.93 -13.17 2.17
N ILE A 147 10.40 -13.03 0.97
CA ILE A 147 8.98 -12.82 0.73
C ILE A 147 8.34 -14.19 0.49
N GLU A 148 7.42 -14.57 1.37
CA GLU A 148 6.53 -15.70 1.13
C GLU A 148 5.19 -15.15 0.66
N TYR A 149 4.69 -15.64 -0.47
CA TYR A 149 3.35 -15.32 -0.97
C TYR A 149 2.66 -16.57 -1.49
N ASN A 150 1.38 -16.71 -1.15
CA ASN A 150 0.53 -17.81 -1.60
C ASN A 150 -0.68 -17.24 -2.32
N VAL A 151 -1.00 -17.83 -3.47
CA VAL A 151 -2.15 -17.44 -4.28
C VAL A 151 -3.01 -18.66 -4.57
N THR A 152 -4.28 -18.58 -4.21
CA THR A 152 -5.29 -19.55 -4.62
C THR A 152 -6.08 -18.95 -5.78
N TYR A 153 -6.18 -19.67 -6.89
CA TYR A 153 -6.90 -19.23 -8.08
C TYR A 153 -7.58 -20.39 -8.79
N ARG A 154 -8.50 -20.05 -9.72
CA ARG A 154 -9.09 -21.00 -10.66
C ARG A 154 -9.08 -20.42 -12.06
N ALA A 155 -9.11 -21.26 -13.08
CA ALA A 155 -9.29 -20.81 -14.46
C ALA A 155 -10.62 -20.03 -14.61
N LEU A 156 -10.58 -18.95 -15.38
CA LEU A 156 -11.75 -18.23 -15.87
C LEU A 156 -12.17 -18.87 -17.19
N GLY A 157 -13.35 -19.50 -17.22
CA GLY A 157 -13.86 -20.21 -18.39
C GLY A 157 -15.09 -19.54 -19.03
N GLU A 158 -15.59 -20.12 -20.10
CA GLU A 158 -16.77 -19.61 -20.83
C GLU A 158 -18.04 -19.55 -19.97
N GLN A 159 -18.11 -20.36 -18.91
CA GLN A 159 -19.20 -20.38 -17.93
C GLN A 159 -19.21 -19.14 -17.01
N ASP A 160 -18.10 -18.43 -16.89
CA ASP A 160 -17.91 -17.35 -15.93
C ASP A 160 -18.39 -15.97 -16.45
N LYS A 161 -19.43 -15.95 -17.29
CA LYS A 161 -19.92 -14.71 -17.95
C LYS A 161 -20.42 -13.65 -16.98
N GLU A 162 -20.77 -14.05 -15.77
CA GLU A 162 -21.25 -13.16 -14.71
C GLU A 162 -20.11 -12.48 -13.96
N VAL A 163 -18.89 -13.04 -14.00
CA VAL A 163 -17.74 -12.49 -13.29
C VAL A 163 -17.49 -11.06 -13.73
N LYS A 164 -17.45 -10.16 -12.75
CA LYS A 164 -17.13 -8.74 -12.93
C LYS A 164 -15.70 -8.50 -12.47
N PRO A 165 -14.75 -8.26 -13.40
CA PRO A 165 -13.39 -7.92 -13.02
C PRO A 165 -13.36 -6.65 -12.18
N VAL A 166 -12.54 -6.66 -11.14
CA VAL A 166 -12.14 -5.45 -10.42
C VAL A 166 -10.76 -4.99 -10.87
N ASP A 167 -10.60 -3.68 -10.88
CA ASP A 167 -9.33 -2.99 -11.00
C ASP A 167 -9.07 -2.17 -9.74
N PHE A 168 -7.91 -1.54 -9.61
CA PHE A 168 -7.59 -0.71 -8.46
C PHE A 168 -7.01 0.65 -8.86
N PHE A 169 -7.40 1.68 -8.12
CA PHE A 169 -6.84 3.02 -8.17
C PHE A 169 -6.09 3.31 -6.88
N LEU A 170 -4.93 3.98 -6.97
CA LEU A 170 -4.21 4.48 -5.82
C LEU A 170 -4.44 5.98 -5.70
N PHE A 171 -4.92 6.41 -4.54
CA PHE A 171 -5.03 7.82 -4.19
C PHE A 171 -4.00 8.18 -3.14
N ASP A 172 -3.42 9.36 -3.29
CA ASP A 172 -2.44 9.94 -2.38
C ASP A 172 -2.92 11.34 -1.96
N VAL A 173 -3.05 11.56 -0.64
CA VAL A 173 -3.43 12.88 -0.07
C VAL A 173 -2.41 13.99 -0.32
N THR A 174 -1.21 13.64 -0.77
CA THR A 174 -0.14 14.61 -1.07
C THR A 174 0.00 14.93 -2.55
N GLY A 175 -0.65 14.15 -3.42
CA GLY A 175 -0.61 14.37 -4.87
C GLY A 175 0.64 13.87 -5.58
N GLY A 176 1.19 12.74 -5.13
CA GLY A 176 2.33 12.04 -5.74
C GLY A 176 3.63 12.19 -4.98
N VAL A 177 3.60 12.80 -3.78
CA VAL A 177 4.76 12.90 -2.89
C VAL A 177 4.82 11.70 -1.93
N PHE A 178 3.73 10.94 -1.82
CA PHE A 178 3.50 9.77 -0.95
C PHE A 178 3.51 10.08 0.55
N GLU A 179 4.44 10.88 1.02
CA GLU A 179 4.59 11.24 2.43
C GLU A 179 4.50 12.75 2.68
N TYR A 180 4.10 13.10 3.91
CA TYR A 180 4.06 14.47 4.36
C TYR A 180 4.43 14.60 5.84
N GLN A 181 4.78 15.82 6.22
CA GLN A 181 5.18 16.15 7.58
C GLN A 181 4.01 16.74 8.37
N ILE A 182 3.89 16.32 9.62
CA ILE A 182 3.06 16.95 10.66
C ILE A 182 4.03 17.72 11.56
N VAL A 183 4.12 19.04 11.34
CA VAL A 183 5.25 19.87 11.84
C VAL A 183 5.03 20.52 13.21
N ALA A 184 3.81 20.59 13.73
CA ALA A 184 3.50 21.24 15.00
C ALA A 184 2.91 20.24 16.01
N PRO A 185 3.53 20.03 17.19
CA PRO A 185 2.87 19.31 18.28
C PRO A 185 1.82 20.24 18.91
N GLU A 186 0.54 19.88 18.86
CA GLU A 186 -0.51 20.65 19.56
C GLU A 186 -0.87 20.04 20.93
N GLY A 187 -0.01 19.15 21.44
CA GLY A 187 -0.18 18.47 22.73
C GLY A 187 -0.80 17.07 22.59
N PRO A 188 -1.01 16.36 23.72
CA PRO A 188 -1.60 15.04 23.70
C PRO A 188 -3.02 15.07 23.14
N ASN A 189 -3.34 14.10 22.28
CA ASN A 189 -4.65 13.92 21.62
C ASN A 189 -5.00 14.93 20.51
N THR A 190 -4.04 15.68 20.00
CA THR A 190 -4.26 16.47 18.78
C THR A 190 -4.50 15.58 17.57
N THR A 191 -5.56 15.87 16.83
CA THR A 191 -5.85 15.23 15.54
C THR A 191 -5.36 16.12 14.42
N HIS A 192 -4.47 15.59 13.59
CA HIS A 192 -3.92 16.23 12.40
C HIS A 192 -4.67 15.69 11.18
N SER A 193 -5.15 16.59 10.32
CA SER A 193 -5.84 16.24 9.08
C SER A 193 -5.07 16.74 7.87
N LYS A 194 -4.85 15.85 6.90
CA LYS A 194 -4.39 16.21 5.55
C LYS A 194 -5.50 15.90 4.57
N VAL A 195 -5.92 16.91 3.83
CA VAL A 195 -7.04 16.82 2.89
C VAL A 195 -6.53 17.04 1.46
N ARG A 196 -7.07 16.27 0.53
CA ARG A 196 -6.90 16.47 -0.91
C ARG A 196 -8.24 16.38 -1.61
N HIS A 197 -8.42 17.23 -2.61
CA HIS A 197 -9.58 17.27 -3.48
C HIS A 197 -9.15 16.77 -4.86
N GLU A 198 -9.83 15.76 -5.38
CA GLU A 198 -9.46 15.12 -6.63
C GLU A 198 -10.68 14.82 -7.49
N VAL A 199 -10.44 14.67 -8.79
CA VAL A 199 -11.44 14.15 -9.70
C VAL A 199 -11.18 12.67 -9.89
N ILE A 200 -12.17 11.84 -9.55
CA ILE A 200 -12.10 10.41 -9.82
C ILE A 200 -12.59 10.13 -11.25
N ASP A 201 -11.69 10.37 -12.19
CA ASP A 201 -11.86 10.02 -13.60
C ASP A 201 -10.56 9.39 -14.09
N GLY A 202 -10.49 8.06 -14.08
CA GLY A 202 -9.27 7.27 -14.30
C GLY A 202 -8.36 7.85 -15.39
N ALA A 203 -7.06 7.55 -15.35
CA ALA A 203 -6.04 8.12 -16.25
C ALA A 203 -6.35 7.97 -17.76
N CYS A 204 -7.34 7.15 -18.12
CA CYS A 204 -8.02 7.15 -19.41
C CYS A 204 -9.51 7.45 -19.15
N PRO A 205 -10.07 8.54 -19.70
CA PRO A 205 -11.33 9.11 -19.21
C PRO A 205 -12.42 8.06 -19.22
N GLN A 206 -12.95 7.76 -18.04
CA GLN A 206 -14.12 6.92 -17.91
C GLN A 206 -15.26 7.63 -18.63
N LYS A 207 -15.84 6.97 -19.63
CA LYS A 207 -16.96 7.55 -20.40
C LYS A 207 -18.32 7.14 -19.86
N LYS A 208 -18.33 6.26 -18.86
CA LYS A 208 -19.51 5.66 -18.27
C LYS A 208 -19.33 5.56 -16.77
N ASP A 209 -20.44 5.49 -16.07
CA ASP A 209 -20.45 5.20 -14.64
C ASP A 209 -19.71 3.88 -14.35
N PHE A 210 -18.98 3.86 -13.25
CA PHE A 210 -18.32 2.69 -12.68
C PHE A 210 -18.63 2.64 -11.18
N ASN A 211 -18.16 1.61 -10.48
CA ASN A 211 -18.46 1.46 -9.06
C ASN A 211 -17.19 1.35 -8.22
N ILE A 212 -17.17 1.96 -7.05
CA ILE A 212 -16.24 1.64 -5.98
C ILE A 212 -16.81 0.47 -5.17
N VAL A 213 -15.99 -0.54 -4.93
CA VAL A 213 -16.44 -1.78 -4.25
C VAL A 213 -15.71 -2.06 -2.94
N ARG A 214 -14.48 -1.54 -2.79
CA ARG A 214 -13.67 -1.66 -1.57
C ARG A 214 -12.67 -0.53 -1.48
N CYS A 215 -12.41 -0.05 -0.27
CA CYS A 215 -11.30 0.86 0.00
C CYS A 215 -10.40 0.31 1.10
N THR A 216 -9.10 0.47 0.93
CA THR A 216 -8.09 0.07 1.91
C THR A 216 -7.07 1.18 2.03
N GLY A 217 -6.89 1.72 3.23
CA GLY A 217 -5.89 2.72 3.50
C GLY A 217 -4.51 2.09 3.62
N HIS A 218 -3.49 2.94 3.51
CA HIS A 218 -2.15 2.66 3.97
C HIS A 218 -1.62 3.92 4.65
N GLN A 219 -1.34 3.76 5.95
CA GLN A 219 -0.92 4.81 6.85
C GLN A 219 0.10 4.24 7.84
N HIS A 220 1.04 5.07 8.25
CA HIS A 220 2.07 4.71 9.20
C HIS A 220 1.58 4.76 10.65
N VAL A 221 2.45 4.40 11.58
CA VAL A 221 2.21 4.49 13.03
C VAL A 221 1.80 5.91 13.43
N GLY A 222 0.82 6.03 14.32
CA GLY A 222 0.22 7.30 14.74
C GLY A 222 -1.02 7.71 13.92
N SER A 223 -1.38 6.93 12.90
CA SER A 223 -2.58 7.14 12.10
C SER A 223 -3.88 6.84 12.87
N LYS A 224 -4.98 7.45 12.39
CA LYS A 224 -6.32 7.28 12.94
C LYS A 224 -7.30 6.65 11.98
N CYS A 225 -7.46 7.22 10.79
CA CYS A 225 -8.22 6.68 9.67
C CYS A 225 -7.91 7.51 8.43
N ILE A 226 -8.21 6.97 7.26
CA ILE A 226 -8.33 7.68 6.00
C ILE A 226 -9.74 7.50 5.44
N SER A 227 -10.34 8.58 4.95
CA SER A 227 -11.74 8.60 4.47
C SER A 227 -11.84 9.28 3.12
N MET A 228 -12.68 8.74 2.24
CA MET A 228 -13.04 9.34 0.96
C MET A 228 -14.51 9.77 0.98
N TYR A 229 -14.76 11.00 0.54
CA TYR A 229 -16.09 11.58 0.48
C TYR A 229 -16.41 12.01 -0.94
N ASN A 230 -17.68 11.93 -1.32
CA ASN A 230 -18.19 12.67 -2.46
C ASN A 230 -18.17 14.15 -2.09
N GLU A 231 -17.49 14.98 -2.86
CA GLU A 231 -17.29 16.38 -2.52
C GLU A 231 -18.60 17.19 -2.61
N ASP A 232 -19.45 16.85 -3.57
CA ASP A 232 -20.67 17.59 -3.88
C ASP A 232 -21.83 17.20 -2.95
N THR A 233 -21.96 15.90 -2.64
CA THR A 233 -23.03 15.42 -1.75
C THR A 233 -22.62 15.36 -0.29
N HIS A 234 -21.33 15.50 0.01
CA HIS A 234 -20.70 15.29 1.32
C HIS A 234 -20.86 13.88 1.91
N GLU A 235 -21.35 12.93 1.11
CA GLU A 235 -21.54 11.55 1.52
C GLU A 235 -20.19 10.86 1.72
N LEU A 236 -20.08 10.07 2.79
CA LEU A 236 -18.94 9.17 2.98
C LEU A 236 -19.02 8.05 1.95
N ILE A 237 -18.02 7.95 1.08
CA ILE A 237 -17.90 6.86 0.11
C ILE A 237 -17.30 5.63 0.80
N CYS A 238 -16.18 5.81 1.49
CA CYS A 238 -15.53 4.74 2.24
C CYS A 238 -14.53 5.27 3.27
N ARG A 239 -14.24 4.45 4.30
CA ARG A 239 -13.33 4.75 5.41
C ARG A 239 -12.51 3.53 5.81
N SER A 240 -11.19 3.70 5.85
CA SER A 240 -10.25 2.68 6.33
C SER A 240 -9.50 3.17 7.56
N CYS A 241 -9.41 2.34 8.59
CA CYS A 241 -8.78 2.68 9.87
C CYS A 241 -7.71 1.64 10.25
N PRO A 242 -6.65 2.03 10.95
CA PRO A 242 -5.61 1.12 11.42
C PRO A 242 -6.13 0.23 12.55
N VAL A 243 -5.66 -1.00 12.53
CA VAL A 243 -5.67 -1.93 13.65
C VAL A 243 -4.25 -1.97 14.18
N TYR A 244 -4.10 -1.64 15.45
CA TYR A 244 -2.83 -1.72 16.15
C TYR A 244 -2.67 -3.08 16.81
N GLY A 245 -1.48 -3.65 16.71
CA GLY A 245 -1.16 -4.87 17.45
C GLY A 245 -1.13 -4.61 18.96
N THR A 246 -1.27 -5.67 19.74
CA THR A 246 -1.34 -5.60 21.21
C THR A 246 -0.35 -6.53 21.91
N GLU A 247 0.38 -7.36 21.17
CA GLU A 247 1.23 -8.42 21.70
C GLU A 247 2.68 -8.21 21.30
N LYS A 248 3.61 -8.43 22.24
CA LYS A 248 5.03 -8.18 22.00
C LYS A 248 5.67 -9.32 21.22
N GLY A 249 6.24 -8.99 20.07
CA GLY A 249 6.98 -9.95 19.25
C GLY A 249 6.10 -11.00 18.57
N GLU A 250 4.77 -10.82 18.55
CA GLU A 250 3.85 -11.68 17.80
C GLU A 250 3.70 -11.14 16.36
N PRO A 251 4.18 -11.87 15.33
CA PRO A 251 4.04 -11.42 13.95
C PRO A 251 2.57 -11.25 13.53
N GLY A 252 2.20 -10.07 13.04
CA GLY A 252 0.83 -9.72 12.69
C GLY A 252 -0.02 -9.17 13.84
N ASN A 253 0.53 -9.05 15.05
CA ASN A 253 -0.12 -8.47 16.23
C ASN A 253 0.87 -7.67 17.09
N GLU A 254 1.91 -7.10 16.47
CA GLU A 254 2.99 -6.42 17.17
C GLU A 254 2.51 -5.14 17.89
N ASP A 255 2.66 -5.13 19.22
CA ASP A 255 2.31 -4.00 20.10
C ASP A 255 2.89 -2.67 19.60
N GLY A 256 1.99 -1.70 19.37
CA GLY A 256 2.35 -0.34 18.95
C GLY A 256 2.55 -0.14 17.44
N TYR A 257 2.44 -1.18 16.63
CA TYR A 257 2.51 -1.09 15.16
C TYR A 257 1.13 -1.12 14.51
N VAL A 258 1.00 -0.49 13.34
CA VAL A 258 -0.14 -0.71 12.45
C VAL A 258 0.06 -2.07 11.78
N VAL A 259 -0.72 -3.06 12.19
CA VAL A 259 -0.61 -4.43 11.69
C VAL A 259 -1.63 -4.74 10.60
N LYS A 260 -2.67 -3.90 10.48
CA LYS A 260 -3.72 -3.98 9.45
C LYS A 260 -4.39 -2.62 9.25
N MET A 261 -4.90 -2.40 8.04
CA MET A 261 -5.87 -1.35 7.75
C MET A 261 -7.21 -2.03 7.44
N THR A 262 -8.33 -1.49 7.92
CA THR A 262 -9.64 -2.09 7.66
C THR A 262 -9.97 -2.01 6.17
N ASP A 263 -10.37 -3.14 5.58
CA ASP A 263 -11.02 -3.15 4.27
C ASP A 263 -12.47 -2.67 4.44
N ASP A 264 -12.80 -1.53 3.83
CA ASP A 264 -14.19 -1.07 3.77
C ASP A 264 -14.90 -1.79 2.62
N ASP A 265 -15.52 -2.93 2.95
CA ASP A 265 -16.27 -3.76 2.01
C ASP A 265 -17.69 -3.26 1.82
N LEU A 266 -17.85 -2.31 0.91
CA LEU A 266 -19.13 -1.65 0.65
C LEU A 266 -20.26 -2.68 0.49
N ALA A 267 -21.31 -2.54 1.31
CA ALA A 267 -22.50 -3.37 1.25
C ALA A 267 -23.17 -3.27 -0.13
N THR A 268 -23.24 -2.05 -0.64
CA THR A 268 -23.69 -1.70 -1.98
C THR A 268 -22.56 -0.95 -2.67
N PRO A 269 -22.08 -1.41 -3.84
CA PRO A 269 -21.09 -0.67 -4.61
C PRO A 269 -21.49 0.79 -4.80
N TYR A 270 -20.57 1.72 -4.54
CA TYR A 270 -20.82 3.15 -4.68
C TYR A 270 -20.66 3.55 -6.13
N LYS A 271 -21.75 3.94 -6.78
CA LYS A 271 -21.73 4.36 -8.19
C LYS A 271 -21.05 5.73 -8.32
N ILE A 272 -20.10 5.81 -9.23
CA ILE A 272 -19.36 7.02 -9.56
C ILE A 272 -19.65 7.39 -11.02
N ALA A 273 -20.07 8.64 -11.24
CA ALA A 273 -20.15 9.21 -12.58
C ALA A 273 -18.79 9.76 -13.01
N PRO A 274 -18.43 9.75 -14.30
CA PRO A 274 -17.24 10.43 -14.80
C PRO A 274 -17.16 11.88 -14.33
N GLY A 275 -15.96 12.30 -13.91
CA GLY A 275 -15.73 13.67 -13.42
C GLY A 275 -16.22 13.95 -12.00
N THR A 276 -16.68 12.93 -11.25
CA THR A 276 -17.06 13.11 -9.83
C THR A 276 -15.88 13.66 -9.04
N ARG A 277 -16.12 14.69 -8.23
CA ARG A 277 -15.14 15.22 -7.29
C ARG A 277 -15.19 14.44 -5.98
N VAL A 278 -14.03 14.07 -5.48
CA VAL A 278 -13.85 13.37 -4.22
C VAL A 278 -12.90 14.12 -3.31
N ARG A 279 -13.20 14.11 -2.01
CA ARG A 279 -12.33 14.62 -0.96
C ARG A 279 -11.75 13.45 -0.20
N LEU A 280 -10.42 13.31 -0.25
CA LEU A 280 -9.67 12.34 0.55
C LEU A 280 -9.13 13.04 1.80
N GLU A 281 -9.30 12.42 2.96
CA GLU A 281 -8.89 12.95 4.25
C GLU A 281 -8.14 11.90 5.05
N SER A 282 -6.86 12.17 5.32
CA SER A 282 -5.98 11.34 6.16
C SER A 282 -5.87 11.96 7.55
N LEU A 283 -6.22 11.19 8.57
CA LEU A 283 -6.19 11.59 9.97
C LEU A 283 -5.07 10.87 10.72
N TYR A 284 -4.33 11.63 11.50
CA TYR A 284 -3.34 11.16 12.47
C TYR A 284 -3.66 11.74 13.84
N GLN A 285 -3.34 11.02 14.91
CA GLN A 285 -3.38 11.56 16.26
C GLN A 285 -2.02 11.35 16.90
N ASN A 286 -1.29 12.43 17.10
CA ASN A 286 0.05 12.38 17.65
C ASN A 286 0.30 13.63 18.49
N ASP A 287 0.97 13.44 19.63
CA ASP A 287 1.40 14.49 20.54
C ASP A 287 2.75 15.10 20.15
N LYS A 288 3.44 14.42 19.24
CA LYS A 288 4.72 14.81 18.66
C LYS A 288 4.56 15.07 17.17
N ARG A 289 5.61 15.70 16.66
CA ARG A 289 5.86 15.85 15.25
C ARG A 289 5.97 14.47 14.56
N LEU A 290 5.45 14.34 13.35
CA LEU A 290 5.68 13.18 12.46
C LEU A 290 6.28 13.64 11.13
N LEU A 291 7.30 12.95 10.62
CA LEU A 291 8.06 13.38 9.43
C LEU A 291 7.84 12.56 8.17
N GLY A 292 7.36 11.33 8.32
CA GLY A 292 6.97 10.44 7.25
C GLY A 292 5.54 9.96 7.47
N ALA A 293 4.57 10.87 7.61
CA ALA A 293 3.17 10.46 7.66
C ALA A 293 2.73 10.07 6.24
N MET A 294 2.11 8.90 6.10
CA MET A 294 1.57 8.42 4.83
C MET A 294 0.04 8.46 4.79
N GLY A 295 -0.53 8.78 3.63
CA GLY A 295 -1.98 8.85 3.45
C GLY A 295 -2.38 8.33 2.08
N LEU A 296 -2.17 7.03 1.85
CA LEU A 296 -2.59 6.36 0.64
C LEU A 296 -3.93 5.64 0.82
N MET A 297 -4.71 5.56 -0.24
CA MET A 297 -5.91 4.73 -0.31
C MET A 297 -5.95 3.96 -1.62
N VAL A 298 -5.94 2.63 -1.51
CA VAL A 298 -6.25 1.72 -2.61
C VAL A 298 -7.76 1.57 -2.70
N VAL A 299 -8.31 1.88 -3.87
CA VAL A 299 -9.75 1.81 -4.15
C VAL A 299 -9.97 0.76 -5.24
N LEU A 300 -10.68 -0.32 -4.90
CA LEU A 300 -11.10 -1.31 -5.88
C LEU A 300 -12.35 -0.82 -6.60
N VAL A 301 -12.34 -0.94 -7.92
CA VAL A 301 -13.40 -0.47 -8.81
C VAL A 301 -13.88 -1.56 -9.76
N SER A 302 -15.15 -1.52 -10.14
CA SER A 302 -15.75 -2.43 -11.14
C SER A 302 -16.46 -1.67 -12.25
N ASP A 303 -16.78 -2.38 -13.33
CA ASP A 303 -17.48 -1.82 -14.50
C ASP A 303 -16.70 -0.67 -15.18
N THR A 304 -15.37 -0.68 -15.06
CA THR A 304 -14.48 0.28 -15.70
C THR A 304 -14.41 0.04 -17.22
N ALA A 305 -14.27 1.12 -17.99
CA ALA A 305 -14.04 1.04 -19.41
C ALA A 305 -12.58 0.63 -19.72
N PRO A 306 -12.32 -0.26 -20.70
CA PRO A 306 -10.97 -0.58 -21.15
C PRO A 306 -10.24 0.67 -21.67
N CYS A 307 -8.97 0.84 -21.33
CA CYS A 307 -8.15 1.94 -21.84
C CYS A 307 -7.42 1.53 -23.15
N PRO A 308 -7.60 2.24 -24.29
CA PRO A 308 -7.00 1.85 -25.58
C PRO A 308 -5.50 2.12 -25.74
N SER A 309 -4.89 3.04 -24.96
CA SER A 309 -3.48 3.43 -25.12
C SER A 309 -2.51 2.69 -24.19
N ARG A 310 -2.98 1.65 -23.50
CA ARG A 310 -2.21 0.90 -22.51
C ARG A 310 -2.49 -0.59 -22.69
N GLY A 311 -1.45 -1.41 -22.58
CA GLY A 311 -1.62 -2.85 -22.40
C GLY A 311 -2.55 -3.14 -21.20
N PRO A 312 -3.13 -4.34 -21.13
CA PRO A 312 -4.44 -4.57 -20.51
C PRO A 312 -4.58 -4.21 -19.02
N TYR A 313 -3.51 -3.93 -18.26
CA TYR A 313 -3.58 -3.64 -16.81
C TYR A 313 -2.49 -2.69 -16.27
N GLY A 314 -2.30 -1.52 -16.89
CA GLY A 314 -1.41 -0.49 -16.32
C GLY A 314 -1.97 0.11 -15.03
N VAL A 315 -1.22 -0.03 -13.92
CA VAL A 315 -1.51 0.58 -12.61
C VAL A 315 -1.81 2.08 -12.78
N HIS A 316 -2.98 2.49 -12.29
CA HIS A 316 -3.50 3.84 -12.49
C HIS A 316 -2.80 4.85 -11.56
N GLY A 317 -1.82 5.57 -12.10
CA GLY A 317 -1.45 6.91 -11.63
C GLY A 317 -2.26 7.97 -12.38
N PHE A 318 -2.96 8.85 -11.65
CA PHE A 318 -3.65 10.03 -12.17
C PHE A 318 -2.65 11.16 -12.53
N PRO A 319 -3.07 12.28 -13.17
CA PRO A 319 -2.17 13.35 -13.59
C PRO A 319 -1.65 14.18 -12.41
N GLY A 320 -0.63 13.59 -11.79
CA GLY A 320 0.48 14.14 -11.03
C GLY A 320 1.68 13.20 -11.26
N TYR A 321 1.82 12.70 -12.50
CA TYR A 321 2.62 11.55 -12.90
C TYR A 321 4.05 11.57 -12.34
N VAL A 322 4.36 10.56 -11.53
CA VAL A 322 5.53 9.73 -11.83
C VAL A 322 4.99 8.36 -12.21
N SER A 323 4.95 8.12 -13.52
CA SER A 323 5.04 6.77 -14.06
C SER A 323 6.31 6.13 -13.51
N HIS A 324 6.26 4.85 -13.16
CA HIS A 324 7.46 4.08 -12.81
C HIS A 324 8.59 4.14 -13.85
N GLU A 325 8.38 4.68 -15.06
CA GLU A 325 9.47 4.95 -16.03
C GLU A 325 10.34 6.17 -15.65
N THR A 326 9.84 7.20 -14.95
CA THR A 326 10.69 8.33 -14.52
C THR A 326 11.46 8.08 -13.22
N ALA A 327 11.07 7.08 -12.43
CA ALA A 327 11.90 6.59 -11.32
C ALA A 327 13.05 5.69 -11.80
N ILE A 328 12.86 4.98 -12.91
CA ILE A 328 13.88 4.11 -13.50
C ILE A 328 14.89 4.90 -14.36
N ASP A 329 14.45 5.93 -15.10
CA ASP A 329 15.37 6.75 -15.91
C ASP A 329 16.01 7.93 -15.15
N GLY A 330 15.52 8.25 -13.94
CA GLY A 330 15.99 9.38 -13.13
C GLY A 330 16.85 8.99 -11.91
N VAL A 331 16.87 7.72 -11.52
CA VAL A 331 17.75 7.20 -10.46
C VAL A 331 18.83 6.35 -11.12
N VAL A 332 19.85 7.04 -11.63
CA VAL A 332 21.16 6.43 -11.77
C VAL A 332 21.67 6.15 -10.35
N PHE A 333 21.74 4.87 -9.99
CA PHE A 333 22.88 4.37 -9.22
C PHE A 333 23.93 3.88 -10.23
#